data_AF-A0A1G8VPZ4-F1
#
_entry.id   AF-A0A1G8VPZ4-F1
#
_cell.length_a   1.000
_cell.length_b   1.000
_cell.length_c   1.000
_cell.angle_alpha   90.00
_cell.angle_beta   90.00
_cell.angle_gamma   90.00
#
_symmetry.space_group_name_H-M   'P 1'
#
loop_
_entity.id
_entity.type
_entity.pdbx_description
1 polymer ?
#
loop_
_entity_poly.entity_id
_entity_poly.type
_entity_poly.pdbx_seq_one_letter_code
_entity_poly.pdbx_strand_id
1 'polypeptide(L)' 'MTELKELLEHIEDSYKDFVDAICHYAQKSPSRLEILLEYIKANPTVKSSDVVRFVSEQPDFYEDAAFMQVC' A
#
# COMPACT_ATOMS: atom_id res chain seq x y z
N MET A 1 -5.45 -9.09 -4.96
CA MET A 1 -5.57 -7.74 -5.56
C MET A 1 -6.99 -7.17 -5.49
N THR A 2 -8.03 -7.90 -5.94
CA THR A 2 -9.41 -7.38 -5.91
C THR A 2 -9.88 -6.98 -4.50
N GLU A 3 -9.63 -7.82 -3.50
CA GLU A 3 -9.99 -7.55 -2.11
C GLU A 3 -9.32 -6.29 -1.53
N LEU A 4 -8.03 -6.08 -1.84
CA LEU A 4 -7.31 -4.88 -1.41
C LEU A 4 -7.92 -3.62 -2.04
N LYS A 5 -8.26 -3.69 -3.33
CA LYS A 5 -8.85 -2.57 -4.05
C LYS A 5 -10.21 -2.17 -3.44
N GLU A 6 -11.07 -3.13 -3.18
CA GLU A 6 -12.37 -2.87 -2.55
C GLU A 6 -12.21 -2.24 -1.16
N LEU A 7 -11.27 -2.75 -0.35
CA LEU A 7 -10.97 -2.19 0.96
C LEU A 7 -10.45 -0.74 0.88
N LEU A 8 -9.62 -0.42 -0.11
CA LEU A 8 -9.10 0.93 -0.31
C LEU A 8 -10.17 1.88 -0.84
N GLU A 9 -11.07 1.43 -1.71
CA GLU A 9 -12.21 2.22 -2.22
C GLU A 9 -13.23 2.55 -1.12
N HIS A 10 -13.33 1.71 -0.08
CA HIS A 10 -14.19 1.93 1.08
C HIS A 10 -13.67 2.96 2.09
N ILE A 11 -12.42 3.43 1.96
CA ILE A 11 -11.87 4.48 2.81
C ILE A 11 -12.59 5.81 2.51
N GLU A 12 -12.95 6.56 3.56
CA GLU A 12 -13.73 7.81 3.46
C GLU A 12 -13.06 8.86 2.56
N ASP A 13 -11.73 8.94 2.61
CA ASP A 13 -10.89 9.85 1.82
C ASP A 13 -10.14 9.11 0.70
N SER A 14 -10.75 8.04 0.15
CA SER A 14 -10.18 7.31 -0.96
C SER A 14 -10.30 8.11 -2.26
N TYR A 15 -9.23 8.06 -3.06
CA TYR A 15 -9.22 8.61 -4.40
C TYR A 15 -8.47 7.66 -5.33
N LYS A 16 -8.83 7.70 -6.61
CA LYS A 16 -8.41 6.71 -7.59
C LYS A 16 -6.88 6.58 -7.70
N ASP A 17 -6.16 7.71 -7.72
CA ASP A 17 -4.69 7.69 -7.80
C ASP A 17 -4.04 7.02 -6.58
N PHE A 18 -4.62 7.16 -5.39
CA PHE A 18 -4.15 6.45 -4.19
C PHE A 18 -4.39 4.95 -4.31
N VAL A 19 -5.60 4.54 -4.69
CA VAL A 19 -5.94 3.12 -4.84
C VAL A 19 -5.01 2.45 -5.86
N ASP A 20 -4.77 3.11 -7.00
CA ASP A 20 -3.87 2.61 -8.04
C ASP A 20 -2.41 2.55 -7.55
N ALA A 21 -1.93 3.57 -6.83
CA ALA A 21 -0.56 3.59 -6.29
C ALA A 21 -0.31 2.48 -5.26
N ILE A 22 -1.23 2.28 -4.31
CA ILE A 22 -1.11 1.22 -3.29
C ILE A 22 -1.27 -0.16 -3.92
N CYS A 23 -2.18 -0.33 -4.88
CA CYS A 23 -2.30 -1.59 -5.62
C CYS A 23 -0.99 -1.92 -6.37
N HIS A 24 -0.37 -0.94 -7.02
CA HIS A 24 0.90 -1.15 -7.71
C HIS A 24 2.02 -1.50 -6.72
N TYR A 25 2.10 -0.83 -5.57
CA TYR A 25 3.05 -1.18 -4.51
C TYR A 25 2.87 -2.63 -4.01
N ALA A 26 1.63 -3.03 -3.73
CA ALA A 26 1.28 -4.36 -3.25
C ALA A 26 1.51 -5.46 -4.30
N GLN A 27 1.37 -5.14 -5.59
CA GLN A 27 1.61 -6.10 -6.68
C GLN A 27 3.08 -6.53 -6.81
N LYS A 28 4.03 -5.70 -6.32
CA LYS A 28 5.46 -5.99 -6.42
C LYS A 28 5.94 -7.10 -5.48
N SER A 29 5.24 -7.33 -4.37
CA SER A 29 5.59 -8.40 -3.43
C SER A 29 4.34 -8.94 -2.71
N PRO A 30 4.14 -10.27 -2.67
CA PRO A 30 3.00 -10.87 -1.97
C PRO A 30 3.00 -10.53 -0.47
N SER A 31 4.17 -10.38 0.15
CA SER A 31 4.27 -9.98 1.56
C SER A 31 3.76 -8.55 1.81
N ARG A 32 3.97 -7.62 0.86
CA ARG A 32 3.43 -6.24 0.95
C ARG A 32 1.90 -6.25 0.94
N LEU A 33 1.31 -7.12 0.11
CA LEU A 33 -0.13 -7.28 0.03
C LEU A 33 -0.71 -7.80 1.36
N GLU A 34 -0.09 -8.82 1.97
CA GLU A 34 -0.55 -9.37 3.24
C GLU A 34 -0.49 -8.33 4.37
N ILE A 35 0.63 -7.61 4.49
CA ILE A 35 0.82 -6.56 5.51
C ILE A 35 -0.21 -5.43 5.34
N LEU A 36 -0.48 -4.99 4.10
CA LEU A 36 -1.48 -3.96 3.81
C LEU A 36 -2.90 -4.42 4.16
N LEU A 37 -3.25 -5.66 3.79
CA LEU A 37 -4.55 -6.23 4.12
C LEU A 37 -4.74 -6.34 5.63
N GLU A 38 -3.72 -6.77 6.37
CA GLU A 38 -3.76 -6.85 7.83
C GLU A 38 -3.92 -5.46 8.45
N TYR A 39 -3.14 -4.47 7.99
CA TYR A 39 -3.20 -3.09 8.50
C TYR A 39 -4.57 -2.44 8.29
N ILE A 40 -5.16 -2.58 7.10
CA ILE A 40 -6.48 -2.01 6.78
C ILE A 40 -7.60 -2.74 7.55
N LYS A 41 -7.52 -4.07 7.65
CA LYS A 41 -8.51 -4.85 8.43
C LYS A 41 -8.44 -4.56 9.93
N ALA A 42 -7.24 -4.32 10.46
CA ALA A 42 -7.05 -3.95 11.86
C ALA A 42 -7.54 -2.53 12.17
N ASN A 43 -7.57 -1.64 11.17
CA ASN A 43 -7.90 -0.22 11.33
C ASN A 43 -9.01 0.21 10.35
N PRO A 44 -10.30 -0.05 10.64
CA PRO A 44 -11.40 0.29 9.73
C PRO A 44 -11.64 1.80 9.55
N THR A 45 -10.99 2.65 10.35
CA THR A 45 -11.08 4.12 10.28
C THR A 45 -9.82 4.78 9.70
N VAL A 46 -8.94 3.96 9.11
CA VAL A 46 -7.68 4.42 8.50
C VAL A 46 -7.95 5.38 7.34
N LYS A 47 -7.15 6.44 7.25
CA LYS A 47 -7.21 7.37 6.11
C LYS A 47 -6.19 7.00 5.05
N SER A 48 -6.40 7.48 3.84
CA SER A 48 -5.45 7.37 2.72
C SER A 48 -4.04 7.82 3.14
N SER A 49 -3.93 8.94 3.85
CA SER A 49 -2.67 9.46 4.39
C SER A 49 -1.97 8.53 5.39
N ASP A 50 -2.71 7.85 6.26
CA ASP A 50 -2.16 6.87 7.21
C ASP A 50 -1.61 5.64 6.47
N VAL A 51 -2.31 5.18 5.43
CA VAL A 51 -1.85 4.07 4.58
C VAL A 51 -0.59 4.47 3.81
N VAL A 52 -0.55 5.67 3.22
CA VAL A 52 0.64 6.18 2.53
C VAL A 52 1.84 6.28 3.47
N ARG A 53 1.61 6.77 4.70
CA ARG A 53 2.63 6.85 5.73
C ARG A 53 3.14 5.45 6.10
N PHE A 54 2.23 4.53 6.37
CA PHE A 54 2.56 3.15 6.71
C PHE A 54 3.40 2.46 5.63
N VAL A 55 3.05 2.67 4.35
CA VAL A 55 3.82 2.16 3.21
C VAL A 55 5.20 2.82 3.12
N SER A 56 5.30 4.13 3.38
CA SER A 56 6.58 4.85 3.37
C SER A 56 7.50 4.46 4.53
N GLU A 57 6.93 3.98 5.65
CA GLU A 57 7.66 3.48 6.81
C GLU A 57 8.14 2.02 6.64
N GLN A 58 7.69 1.32 5.60
CA GLN A 58 8.16 -0.04 5.32
C GLN A 58 9.64 -0.04 4.87
N PRO A 59 10.48 -0.93 5.42
CA PRO A 59 11.91 -0.97 5.07
C PRO A 59 12.14 -1.29 3.59
N ASP A 60 11.24 -2.07 2.99
CA ASP A 60 11.25 -2.48 1.60
C ASP A 60 10.73 -1.41 0.63
N PHE A 61 10.20 -0.28 1.13
CA PHE A 61 9.77 0.84 0.29
C PHE A 61 10.93 1.44 -0.51
N TYR A 62 12.11 1.52 0.11
CA TYR A 62 13.33 2.05 -0.50
C TYR A 62 14.17 0.98 -1.20
N GLU A 63 13.90 -0.31 -0.99
CA GLU A 63 14.63 -1.39 -1.69
C GLU A 63 14.36 -1.35 -3.20
N ASP A 64 13.17 -0.92 -3.63
CA ASP A 64 12.87 -0.65 -5.04
C ASP A 64 13.68 0.53 -5.61
N ALA A 65 14.14 1.47 -4.79
CA ALA A 65 15.01 2.58 -5.20
C ALA A 65 16.50 2.17 -5.20
N ALA A 66 16.88 1.14 -4.44
CA ALA A 66 18.26 0.68 -4.29
C ALA A 66 18.74 -0.20 -5.46
N PHE A 67 17.84 -0.78 -6.27
CA PHE A 67 18.22 -1.55 -7.47
C PHE A 67 18.64 -0.69 -8.68
N MET A 68 18.69 0.63 -8.55
CA MET A 68 19.37 1.52 -9.50
C MET A 68 20.86 1.71 -9.16
N GLN A 69 21.49 0.74 -8.49
CA GLN A 69 22.95 0.68 -8.45
C GLN A 69 23.44 0.15 -9.80
N VAL A 70 23.81 1.12 -10.63
CA VAL A 70 24.55 1.02 -11.90
C VAL A 70 25.57 -0.12 -11.84
N CYS A 71 25.36 -1.16 -12.65
CA CYS A 71 26.42 -2.04 -13.15
C CYS A 71 26.71 -1.66 -14.60
#